data_AF-A0A957G086-F1
#
_entry.id   AF-A0A957G086-F1
#
_cell.length_a   1.000
_cell.length_b   1.000
_cell.length_c   1.000
_cell.angle_alpha   90.00
_cell.angle_beta   90.00
_cell.angle_gamma   90.00
#
_symmetry.space_group_name_H-M   'P 1'
#
loop_
_entity.id
_entity.type
_entity.pdbx_description
1 polymer ?
#
loop_
_entity_poly.entity_id
_entity_poly.type
_entity_poly.pdbx_seq_one_letter_code
_entity_poly.pdbx_strand_id
1 'polypeptide(L)'
;KEDPLRKKSNLLAIILNQRPEGFLPFAAGEDVSPVMDYHAMRACLRVGLVEVVDEALRTSLINRSIISPADEWAVRLACYRAYEQLVTRSGKRYGAVGWFLFSSMRRYCLEMGLPDCASCHLETVCAQRRELFQPILRTAFY
;
A
#
# COMPACT_ATOMS: atom_id res chain seq x y z
N LYS A 1 18.59 -12.85 -2.07
CA LYS A 1 18.76 -11.51 -1.44
C LYS A 1 17.48 -11.21 -0.67
N GLU A 2 17.58 -10.82 0.60
CA GLU A 2 16.41 -10.54 1.45
C GLU A 2 15.74 -9.23 1.05
N ASP A 3 14.41 -9.13 1.21
CA ASP A 3 13.66 -7.89 0.95
C ASP A 3 14.05 -6.83 2.01
N PRO A 4 14.61 -5.68 1.60
CA PRO A 4 15.06 -4.65 2.55
C PRO A 4 13.93 -4.07 3.41
N LEU A 5 12.67 -4.12 2.95
CA LEU A 5 11.50 -3.69 3.73
C LEU A 5 10.88 -4.82 4.56
N ARG A 6 11.48 -6.03 4.55
CA ARG A 6 11.09 -7.16 5.40
C ARG A 6 9.60 -7.50 5.34
N LYS A 7 8.97 -7.33 4.17
CA LYS A 7 7.51 -7.45 4.00
C LYS A 7 6.95 -8.75 4.58
N LYS A 8 7.61 -9.89 4.32
CA LYS A 8 7.12 -11.22 4.70
C LYS A 8 7.16 -11.45 6.21
N SER A 9 8.27 -11.14 6.87
CA SER A 9 8.40 -11.27 8.32
C SER A 9 7.49 -10.28 9.05
N ASN A 10 7.38 -9.05 8.54
CA ASN A 10 6.48 -8.05 9.08
C ASN A 10 5.01 -8.49 8.99
N LEU A 11 4.59 -9.01 7.83
CA LEU A 11 3.23 -9.53 7.66
C LEU A 11 2.94 -10.70 8.62
N LEU A 12 3.88 -11.63 8.77
CA LEU A 12 3.74 -12.74 9.72
C LEU A 12 3.57 -12.22 11.15
N ALA A 13 4.40 -11.27 11.57
CA ALA A 13 4.33 -10.69 12.91
C ALA A 13 2.98 -10.00 13.17
N ILE A 14 2.49 -9.22 12.21
CA ILE A 14 1.16 -8.59 12.29
C ILE A 14 0.05 -9.63 12.40
N ILE A 15 0.07 -10.68 11.56
CA ILE A 15 -0.93 -11.75 11.60
C ILE A 15 -0.95 -12.41 12.98
N LEU A 16 0.21 -12.81 13.51
CA LEU A 16 0.32 -13.47 14.82
C LEU A 16 -0.10 -12.54 15.98
N ASN A 17 0.21 -11.24 15.89
CA ASN A 17 -0.20 -10.26 16.90
C ASN A 17 -1.70 -9.99 16.91
N GLN A 18 -2.35 -10.01 15.73
CA GLN A 18 -3.78 -9.72 15.59
C GLN A 18 -4.69 -10.94 15.85
N ARG A 19 -4.12 -12.10 16.14
CA ARG A 19 -4.87 -13.30 16.53
C ARG A 19 -5.46 -13.13 17.93
N PRO A 20 -6.73 -13.52 18.17
CA PRO A 20 -7.34 -13.47 19.50
C PRO A 20 -6.60 -14.32 20.53
N GLU A 21 -5.86 -15.34 20.09
CA GLU A 21 -5.01 -16.19 20.93
C GLU A 21 -3.75 -15.49 21.44
N GLY A 22 -3.37 -14.32 20.88
CA GLY A 22 -2.23 -13.53 21.34
C GLY A 22 -0.87 -14.18 21.10
N PHE A 23 -0.68 -14.89 19.99
CA PHE A 23 0.54 -15.67 19.71
C PHE A 23 1.84 -14.84 19.67
N LEU A 24 1.75 -13.55 19.37
CA LEU A 24 2.89 -12.64 19.38
C LEU A 24 2.50 -11.28 19.99
N PRO A 25 2.52 -11.14 21.33
CA PRO A 25 2.23 -9.87 21.96
C PRO A 25 3.42 -8.91 21.75
N PHE A 26 3.14 -7.69 21.29
CA PHE A 26 4.15 -6.63 21.20
C PHE A 26 4.24 -5.88 22.53
N ALA A 27 5.46 -5.57 22.94
CA ALA A 27 5.73 -4.75 24.11
C ALA A 27 5.20 -3.31 23.93
N ALA A 28 5.14 -2.55 25.03
CA ALA A 28 4.80 -1.14 24.96
C ALA A 28 5.80 -0.38 24.07
N GLY A 29 5.30 0.32 23.05
CA GLY A 29 6.13 1.03 22.08
C GLY A 29 6.72 0.15 20.96
N GLU A 30 6.50 -1.17 20.99
CA GLU A 30 6.87 -2.06 19.91
C GLU A 30 5.78 -2.10 18.83
N ASP A 31 6.18 -1.93 17.57
CA ASP A 31 5.31 -2.09 16.42
C ASP A 31 6.10 -2.60 15.22
N VAL A 32 5.38 -3.09 14.22
CA VAL A 32 5.96 -3.68 13.01
C VAL A 32 5.89 -2.68 11.87
N SER A 33 6.99 -2.50 11.16
CA SER A 33 7.06 -1.62 9.99
C SER A 33 6.01 -1.93 8.91
N PRO A 34 5.64 -0.96 8.07
CA PRO A 34 4.65 -1.13 7.01
C PRO A 34 4.90 -2.34 6.11
N VAL A 35 3.84 -3.10 5.85
CA VAL A 35 3.84 -4.17 4.83
C VAL A 35 3.55 -3.53 3.49
N MET A 36 4.60 -3.16 2.76
CA MET A 36 4.44 -2.54 1.45
C MET A 36 4.23 -3.58 0.34
N ASP A 37 2.95 -3.82 0.04
CA ASP A 37 2.48 -4.56 -1.12
C ASP A 37 1.85 -3.63 -2.19
N TYR A 38 1.38 -4.21 -3.28
CA TYR A 38 0.78 -3.44 -4.37
C TYR A 38 -0.53 -2.74 -3.95
N HIS A 39 -1.28 -3.26 -2.97
CA HIS A 39 -2.48 -2.58 -2.48
C HIS A 39 -2.11 -1.31 -1.72
N ALA A 40 -1.13 -1.41 -0.83
CA ALA A 40 -0.62 -0.26 -0.10
C ALA A 40 0.01 0.78 -1.04
N MET A 41 0.75 0.34 -2.07
CA MET A 41 1.29 1.24 -3.09
C MET A 41 0.17 1.89 -3.93
N ARG A 42 -0.83 1.12 -4.37
CA ARG A 42 -2.02 1.65 -5.05
C ARG A 42 -2.75 2.68 -4.19
N ALA A 43 -2.92 2.41 -2.89
CA ALA A 43 -3.52 3.36 -1.97
C ALA A 43 -2.71 4.67 -1.93
N CYS A 44 -1.39 4.58 -1.73
CA CYS A 44 -0.54 5.77 -1.64
C CYS A 44 -0.62 6.63 -2.90
N LEU A 45 -0.60 6.01 -4.08
CA LEU A 45 -0.66 6.72 -5.36
C LEU A 45 -2.04 7.32 -5.64
N ARG A 46 -3.11 6.53 -5.49
CA ARG A 46 -4.47 6.95 -5.88
C ARG A 46 -5.08 7.96 -4.90
N VAL A 47 -4.81 7.80 -3.61
CA VAL A 47 -5.24 8.73 -2.55
C VAL A 47 -4.47 10.04 -2.62
N GLY A 48 -3.26 10.03 -3.19
CA GLY A 48 -2.38 11.21 -3.26
C GLY A 48 -1.46 11.35 -2.05
N LEU A 49 -1.18 10.27 -1.33
CA LEU A 49 -0.12 10.25 -0.30
C LEU A 49 1.28 10.33 -0.91
N VAL A 50 1.42 9.90 -2.16
CA VAL A 50 2.65 10.00 -2.95
C VAL A 50 2.33 10.67 -4.28
N GLU A 51 3.22 11.57 -4.69
CA GLU A 51 3.21 12.21 -6.00
C GLU A 51 4.40 11.75 -6.83
N VAL A 52 4.12 11.38 -8.08
CA VAL A 52 5.13 10.99 -9.06
C VAL A 52 5.41 12.22 -9.91
N VAL A 53 6.56 12.86 -9.67
CA VAL A 53 6.98 14.10 -10.35
C VAL A 53 7.75 13.85 -11.64
N ASP A 54 8.27 12.64 -11.83
CA ASP A 54 8.87 12.21 -13.10
C ASP A 54 7.75 11.81 -14.07
N GLU A 55 7.62 12.55 -15.17
CA GLU A 55 6.52 12.39 -16.11
C GLU A 55 6.60 11.07 -16.90
N ALA A 56 7.81 10.57 -17.17
CA ALA A 56 8.00 9.31 -17.88
C ALA A 56 7.59 8.11 -17.00
N LEU A 57 7.97 8.14 -15.72
CA LEU A 57 7.52 7.16 -14.74
C LEU A 57 6.01 7.26 -14.52
N ARG A 58 5.47 8.49 -14.37
CA ARG A 58 4.04 8.71 -14.23
C ARG A 58 3.27 8.10 -15.40
N THR A 59 3.69 8.38 -16.63
CA THR A 59 3.10 7.82 -17.85
C THR A 59 3.17 6.29 -17.85
N SER A 60 4.30 5.72 -17.45
CA SER A 60 4.48 4.26 -17.38
C SER A 60 3.53 3.60 -16.38
N LEU A 61 3.31 4.24 -15.22
CA LEU A 61 2.35 3.78 -14.21
C LEU A 61 0.91 3.88 -14.72
N ILE A 62 0.53 5.00 -15.35
CA ILE A 62 -0.81 5.16 -15.97
C ILE A 62 -1.06 4.05 -17.00
N ASN A 63 -0.06 3.77 -17.84
CA ASN A 63 -0.11 2.75 -18.87
C ASN A 63 0.08 1.32 -18.33
N ARG A 64 0.26 1.15 -17.02
CA ARG A 64 0.50 -0.15 -16.35
C ARG A 64 1.64 -0.94 -16.99
N SER A 65 2.66 -0.22 -17.48
CA SER A 65 3.83 -0.81 -18.12
C SER A 65 4.75 -1.43 -17.09
N ILE A 66 5.55 -2.41 -17.52
CA ILE A 66 6.66 -2.91 -16.70
C ILE A 66 7.67 -1.77 -16.57
N ILE A 67 7.96 -1.38 -15.33
CA ILE A 67 8.93 -0.34 -15.00
C ILE A 67 10.26 -0.97 -14.56
N SER A 68 11.31 -0.16 -14.52
CA SER A 68 12.61 -0.66 -14.07
C SER A 68 12.57 -1.05 -12.57
N PRO A 69 13.43 -1.97 -12.11
CA PRO A 69 13.56 -2.27 -10.68
C PRO A 69 13.91 -1.05 -9.83
N ALA A 70 14.62 -0.07 -10.41
CA ALA A 70 14.96 1.18 -9.73
C ALA A 70 13.73 2.07 -9.53
N ASP A 71 12.88 2.17 -10.55
CA ASP A 71 11.62 2.93 -10.47
C ASP A 71 10.63 2.27 -9.51
N GLU A 72 10.49 0.95 -9.59
CA GLU A 72 9.66 0.18 -8.65
C GLU A 72 10.14 0.43 -7.22
N TRP A 73 11.45 0.37 -6.98
CA TRP A 73 12.04 0.65 -5.68
C TRP A 73 11.78 2.09 -5.22
N ALA A 74 11.93 3.08 -6.10
CA ALA A 74 11.69 4.48 -5.79
C ALA A 74 10.23 4.71 -5.37
N VAL A 75 9.28 4.17 -6.12
CA VAL A 75 7.84 4.24 -5.78
C VAL A 75 7.57 3.51 -4.46
N ARG A 76 8.12 2.30 -4.28
CA ARG A 76 7.91 1.48 -3.07
C ARG A 76 8.45 2.17 -1.82
N LEU A 77 9.64 2.76 -1.90
CA LEU A 77 10.26 3.49 -0.79
C LEU A 77 9.50 4.80 -0.48
N ALA A 78 9.03 5.52 -1.50
CA ALA A 78 8.22 6.72 -1.31
C ALA A 78 6.89 6.38 -0.60
N CYS A 79 6.23 5.29 -1.01
CA CYS A 79 5.01 4.79 -0.35
C CYS A 79 5.28 4.37 1.09
N TYR A 80 6.38 3.66 1.34
CA TYR A 80 6.79 3.26 2.69
C TYR A 80 6.91 4.49 3.61
N ARG A 81 7.63 5.53 3.17
CA ARG A 81 7.81 6.77 3.95
C ARG A 81 6.52 7.55 4.16
N ALA A 82 5.67 7.63 3.12
CA ALA A 82 4.36 8.27 3.24
C ALA A 82 3.46 7.54 4.25
N TYR A 83 3.55 6.22 4.27
CA TYR A 83 2.84 5.38 5.23
C TYR A 83 3.31 5.63 6.66
N GLU A 84 4.63 5.65 6.92
CA GLU A 84 5.18 5.96 8.25
C GLU A 84 4.69 7.33 8.76
N GLN A 85 4.61 8.32 7.88
CA GLN A 85 4.05 9.63 8.21
C GLN A 85 2.55 9.56 8.53
N LEU A 86 1.77 8.78 7.78
CA LEU A 86 0.34 8.59 8.05
C LEU A 86 0.10 7.94 9.41
N VAL A 87 0.89 6.92 9.76
CA VAL A 87 0.85 6.25 11.08
C VAL A 87 1.18 7.24 12.18
N THR A 88 2.28 7.98 12.04
CA THR A 88 2.70 9.00 13.00
C THR A 88 1.63 10.08 13.20
N ARG A 89 1.07 10.62 12.12
CA ARG A 89 0.07 11.70 12.16
C ARG A 89 -1.29 11.23 12.68
N SER A 90 -1.67 9.99 12.42
CA SER A 90 -2.96 9.43 12.87
C SER A 90 -2.93 8.91 14.31
N GLY A 91 -1.75 8.67 14.88
CA GLY A 91 -1.58 8.02 16.18
C GLY A 91 -2.11 6.58 16.20
N LYS A 92 -2.30 5.95 15.03
CA LYS A 92 -2.76 4.56 14.90
C LYS A 92 -1.58 3.64 14.64
N ARG A 93 -1.68 2.38 15.07
CA ARG A 93 -0.66 1.34 14.81
C ARG A 93 -0.57 0.99 13.33
N TYR A 94 0.58 0.50 12.89
CA TYR A 94 0.81 0.11 11.49
C TYR A 94 -0.24 -0.87 10.96
N GLY A 95 -0.59 -1.88 11.77
CA GLY A 95 -1.59 -2.89 11.39
C GLY A 95 -3.00 -2.31 11.20
N ALA A 96 -3.38 -1.29 11.97
CA ALA A 96 -4.71 -0.67 11.86
C ALA A 96 -4.82 0.19 10.58
N VAL A 97 -3.80 1.02 10.31
CA VAL A 97 -3.72 1.79 9.07
C VAL A 97 -3.67 0.85 7.86
N GLY A 98 -2.96 -0.28 7.99
CA GLY A 98 -2.76 -1.23 6.90
C GLY A 98 -4.03 -1.94 6.53
N TRP A 99 -4.73 -2.44 7.54
CA TRP A 99 -6.04 -3.03 7.35
C TRP A 99 -7.03 -2.05 6.73
N PHE A 100 -7.05 -0.79 7.18
CA PHE A 100 -7.94 0.24 6.64
C PHE A 100 -7.68 0.53 5.16
N LEU A 101 -6.42 0.74 4.77
CA LEU A 101 -6.06 0.98 3.36
C LEU A 101 -6.30 -0.28 2.51
N PHE A 102 -5.87 -1.45 2.98
CA PHE A 102 -6.05 -2.72 2.30
C PHE A 102 -7.51 -3.05 2.02
N SER A 103 -8.37 -2.96 3.04
CA SER A 103 -9.81 -3.23 2.91
C SER A 103 -10.47 -2.25 1.94
N SER A 104 -10.09 -0.97 1.98
CA SER A 104 -10.58 0.06 1.04
C SER A 104 -10.15 -0.24 -0.41
N MET A 105 -8.90 -0.65 -0.63
CA MET A 105 -8.37 -1.01 -1.95
C MET A 105 -8.94 -2.31 -2.51
N ARG A 106 -9.45 -3.20 -1.66
CA ARG A 106 -10.09 -4.45 -2.10
C ARG A 106 -11.60 -4.33 -2.30
N ARG A 107 -12.26 -3.45 -1.55
CA ARG A 107 -13.72 -3.30 -1.62
C ARG A 107 -14.16 -2.25 -2.64
N TYR A 108 -13.50 -1.08 -2.65
CA TYR A 108 -13.95 0.07 -3.43
C TYR A 108 -12.98 0.43 -4.56
N CYS A 109 -11.67 0.45 -4.28
CA CYS A 109 -10.68 0.92 -5.24
C CYS A 109 -9.99 -0.25 -5.96
N LEU A 110 -10.79 -0.96 -6.76
CA LEU A 110 -10.40 -2.18 -7.43
C LEU A 110 -9.24 -1.97 -8.41
N GLU A 111 -8.51 -3.06 -8.63
CA GLU A 111 -7.35 -3.11 -9.51
C GLU A 111 -7.73 -3.14 -10.98
N MET A 112 -8.63 -4.06 -11.30
CA MET A 112 -9.09 -4.38 -12.66
C MET A 112 -10.49 -3.85 -12.95
N GLY A 113 -11.16 -3.30 -11.95
CA GLY A 113 -12.47 -2.68 -12.08
C GLY A 113 -12.41 -1.17 -11.93
N LEU A 114 -13.50 -0.51 -12.29
CA LEU A 114 -13.71 0.88 -11.96
C LEU A 114 -13.82 1.04 -10.43
N PRO A 115 -13.14 2.03 -9.83
CA PRO A 115 -13.32 2.33 -8.42
C PRO A 115 -14.73 2.80 -8.11
N ASP A 116 -15.34 2.27 -7.05
CA ASP A 116 -16.56 2.82 -6.45
C ASP A 116 -16.19 3.94 -5.46
N CYS A 117 -15.83 5.11 -5.99
CA CYS A 117 -15.42 6.24 -5.17
C CYS A 117 -16.54 6.75 -4.26
N ALA A 118 -17.80 6.72 -4.71
CA ALA A 118 -18.93 7.24 -3.95
C ALA A 118 -19.17 6.47 -2.65
N SER A 119 -18.86 5.16 -2.63
CA SER A 119 -18.95 4.32 -1.44
C SER A 119 -17.65 4.22 -0.63
N CYS A 120 -16.58 4.89 -1.06
CA CYS A 120 -15.26 4.77 -0.44
C CYS A 120 -15.12 5.68 0.79
N HIS A 121 -14.64 5.14 1.90
CA HIS A 121 -14.40 5.93 3.13
C HIS A 121 -13.38 7.07 2.98
N LEU A 122 -12.61 7.08 1.89
CA LEU A 122 -11.59 8.08 1.59
C LEU A 122 -12.08 9.16 0.62
N GLU A 123 -13.33 9.09 0.14
CA GLU A 123 -13.85 9.93 -0.95
C GLU A 123 -13.52 11.42 -0.79
N THR A 124 -13.78 11.96 0.40
CA THR A 124 -13.67 13.40 0.69
C THR A 124 -12.24 13.94 0.77
N VAL A 125 -11.24 13.06 0.91
CA VAL A 125 -9.82 13.44 1.07
C VAL A 125 -8.92 12.84 0.00
N CYS A 126 -9.46 11.97 -0.86
CA CYS A 126 -8.72 11.27 -1.88
C CYS A 126 -8.50 12.18 -3.10
N ALA A 127 -7.28 12.21 -3.63
CA ALA A 127 -6.98 12.86 -4.91
C ALA A 127 -7.62 12.16 -6.12
N GLN A 128 -8.23 10.98 -5.92
CA GLN A 128 -8.93 10.19 -6.93
C GLN A 128 -8.14 9.99 -8.24
N ARG A 129 -6.82 9.75 -8.14
CA ARG A 129 -5.93 9.48 -9.28
C ARG A 129 -6.13 8.05 -9.79
N ARG A 130 -7.34 7.71 -10.23
CA ARG A 130 -7.85 6.35 -10.52
C ARG A 130 -7.00 5.59 -11.55
N GLU A 131 -6.35 6.33 -12.43
CA GLU A 131 -5.45 5.85 -13.47
C GLU A 131 -4.11 5.34 -12.91
N LEU A 132 -3.63 5.89 -11.78
CA LEU A 132 -2.35 5.49 -11.21
C LEU A 132 -2.43 4.08 -10.66
N PHE A 133 -1.68 3.19 -11.28
CA PHE A 133 -1.57 1.81 -10.86
C PHE A 133 -0.24 1.19 -11.29
N GLN A 134 0.16 0.09 -10.65
CA GLN A 134 1.35 -0.66 -11.03
C GLN A 134 1.02 -1.70 -12.13
N PRO A 135 2.02 -2.28 -12.82
CA PRO A 135 1.78 -3.35 -13.77
C PRO A 135 1.09 -4.57 -13.13
N ILE A 136 0.24 -5.24 -13.91
CA ILE A 136 -0.37 -6.53 -13.56
C ILE A 136 0.30 -7.60 -14.37
N LEU A 137 1.03 -8.47 -13.71
CA LEU A 137 1.52 -9.69 -14.32
C LEU A 137 0.39 -10.73 -14.23
N ARG A 138 -0.42 -10.84 -15.29
CA ARG A 138 -1.35 -11.97 -15.42
C ARG A 138 -0.56 -13.20 -15.85
N THR A 139 -0.49 -14.20 -14.98
CA THR A 139 -0.18 -15.56 -15.41
C THR A 139 -1.45 -16.22 -15.90
N ALA A 140 -1.39 -17.03 -16.96
CA ALA A 140 -2.54 -17.80 -17.45
C ALA A 140 -2.92 -18.99 -16.54
N PHE A 141 -2.21 -19.15 -15.42
CA PHE A 141 -2.46 -20.18 -14.42
C PHE A 141 -3.36 -19.58 -13.33
N TYR A 142 -4.64 -19.90 -13.38
CA TYR A 142 -5.64 -19.65 -12.34
C TYR A 142 -6.48 -20.91 -12.15
#